data_AF-A0ABD3X192-F1
#
_entry.id   AF-A0ABD3X192-F1
#
_cell.length_a   1.000
_cell.length_b   1.000
_cell.length_c   1.000
_cell.angle_alpha   90.00
_cell.angle_beta   90.00
_cell.angle_gamma   90.00
#
_symmetry.space_group_name_H-M   'P 1'
#
loop_
_entity.id
_entity.type
_entity.pdbx_description
1 polymer ?
#
loop_
_entity_poly.entity_id
_entity_poly.type
_entity_poly.pdbx_seq_one_letter_code
_entity_poly.pdbx_strand_id
1 'polypeptide(L)'
;MLSVIVAAIDLGTENSGYGYSFRSDYEMDPTRVYISTWNFEHSISPKQLTCVLCNPKGEFHSFGNKAEYNYSRLKDDNEHHNWYFFRKFKNMLLNKQVIQY
;
A
#
# COMPACT_ATOMS: atom_id res chain seq x y z
N MET A 1 27.45 -0.97 -12.16
CA MET A 1 26.26 -0.94 -13.04
C MET A 1 25.06 -0.65 -12.14
N LEU A 2 24.23 0.34 -12.44
CA LEU A 2 23.03 0.63 -11.63
C LEU A 2 21.99 -0.47 -11.90
N SER A 3 21.52 -1.15 -10.85
CA SER A 3 20.43 -2.11 -10.96
C SER A 3 19.12 -1.36 -11.14
N VAL A 4 18.56 -1.40 -12.35
CA VAL A 4 17.26 -0.83 -12.66
C VAL A 4 16.18 -1.89 -12.39
N ILE A 5 15.13 -1.50 -11.66
CA ILE A 5 13.92 -2.31 -11.46
C ILE A 5 12.74 -1.68 -12.18
N VAL A 6 11.85 -2.51 -12.69
CA VAL A 6 10.51 -2.11 -13.12
C VAL A 6 9.52 -2.74 -12.15
N ALA A 7 8.68 -1.92 -11.54
CA ALA A 7 7.63 -2.37 -10.62
C ALA A 7 6.25 -2.09 -11.19
N ALA A 8 5.36 -3.06 -11.10
CA ALA A 8 3.94 -2.93 -11.35
C ALA A 8 3.21 -2.88 -10.01
N ILE A 9 2.53 -1.77 -9.72
CA ILE A 9 1.78 -1.57 -8.48
C ILE A 9 0.29 -1.76 -8.77
N ASP A 10 -0.33 -2.71 -8.10
CA ASP A 10 -1.77 -2.89 -8.08
C ASP A 10 -2.35 -2.17 -6.86
N LEU A 11 -2.96 -1.01 -7.09
CA LEU A 11 -3.81 -0.35 -6.10
C LEU A 11 -5.24 -0.81 -6.30
N GLY A 12 -5.67 -1.82 -5.56
CA GLY A 12 -7.05 -2.32 -5.58
C GLY A 12 -7.97 -1.56 -4.63
N THR A 13 -9.27 -1.82 -4.70
CA THR A 13 -10.24 -1.19 -3.78
C THR A 13 -10.09 -1.71 -2.36
N GLU A 14 -10.04 -3.02 -2.19
CA GLU A 14 -9.88 -3.67 -0.88
C GLU A 14 -8.41 -3.89 -0.53
N ASN A 15 -7.64 -4.41 -1.48
CA ASN A 15 -6.27 -4.87 -1.27
C ASN A 15 -5.35 -4.35 -2.37
N SER A 16 -4.12 -4.04 -2.01
CA SER A 16 -3.05 -3.57 -2.88
C SER A 16 -1.82 -4.46 -2.78
N GLY A 17 -1.03 -4.51 -3.85
CA GLY A 17 0.22 -5.28 -3.89
C GLY A 17 1.11 -4.78 -5.02
N TYR A 18 2.29 -5.38 -5.17
CA TYR A 18 3.16 -5.05 -6.29
C TYR A 18 3.99 -6.27 -6.71
N GLY A 19 4.31 -6.29 -8.00
CA GLY A 19 5.32 -7.17 -8.58
C GLY A 19 6.44 -6.35 -9.18
N TYR A 20 7.61 -6.95 -9.36
CA TYR A 20 8.75 -6.27 -9.95
C TYR A 20 9.65 -7.24 -10.71
N SER A 21 10.46 -6.69 -11.61
CA SER A 21 11.53 -7.41 -12.30
C SER A 21 12.78 -6.55 -12.36
N PHE A 22 13.94 -7.17 -12.18
CA PHE A 22 15.22 -6.51 -12.42
C PHE A 22 15.49 -6.51 -13.92
N ARG A 23 16.05 -5.41 -14.44
CA ARG A 23 16.42 -5.33 -15.85
C ARG A 23 17.34 -6.48 -16.27
N SER A 24 18.31 -6.85 -15.44
CA SER A 24 19.22 -7.97 -15.69
C SER A 24 18.50 -9.32 -15.78
N ASP A 25 17.50 -9.53 -14.94
CA ASP A 25 16.68 -10.75 -14.95
C ASP A 25 15.78 -10.79 -16.18
N TYR A 26 15.17 -9.66 -16.53
CA TYR A 26 14.35 -9.52 -17.73
C TYR A 26 15.15 -9.75 -19.03
N GLU A 27 16.39 -9.25 -19.10
CA GLU A 27 17.29 -9.46 -20.24
C GLU A 27 17.66 -10.94 -20.42
N MET A 28 17.67 -11.74 -19.34
CA MET A 28 17.89 -13.19 -19.40
C MET A 28 16.60 -13.98 -19.65
N ASP A 29 15.50 -13.59 -19.01
CA ASP A 29 14.19 -14.22 -19.09
C ASP A 29 13.10 -13.17 -18.85
N PRO A 30 12.40 -12.71 -19.92
CA PRO A 30 11.34 -11.71 -19.81
C PRO A 30 10.15 -12.11 -18.92
N THR A 31 9.99 -13.40 -18.60
CA THR A 31 8.90 -13.91 -17.76
C THR A 31 9.25 -13.92 -16.27
N ARG A 32 10.52 -13.62 -15.92
CA ARG A 32 10.99 -13.59 -14.54
C ARG A 32 10.47 -12.34 -13.82
N VAL A 33 9.36 -12.53 -13.11
CA VAL A 33 8.71 -11.51 -12.28
C VAL A 33 8.62 -12.00 -10.84
N TYR A 34 8.93 -11.10 -9.90
CA TYR A 34 8.83 -11.33 -8.47
C TYR A 34 7.55 -10.68 -7.95
N ILE A 35 6.78 -11.41 -7.15
CA ILE A 35 5.60 -10.87 -6.46
C ILE A 35 6.00 -10.60 -5.02
N SER A 36 5.77 -9.37 -4.54
CA SER A 36 6.00 -9.06 -3.13
C SER A 36 4.99 -9.79 -2.26
N THR A 37 5.47 -10.43 -1.20
CA THR A 37 4.63 -10.99 -0.15
C THR A 37 4.71 -10.14 1.10
N TRP A 38 3.57 -9.98 1.76
CA TRP A 38 3.41 -9.25 2.99
C TRP A 38 3.16 -10.24 4.11
N ASN A 39 3.97 -10.14 5.16
CA ASN A 39 3.82 -10.94 6.36
C ASN A 39 3.25 -10.04 7.44
N PHE A 40 2.07 -10.39 7.95
CA PHE A 40 1.45 -9.68 9.06
C PHE A 40 0.82 -10.70 10.02
N GLU A 41 1.32 -10.72 11.25
CA GLU A 41 0.96 -11.73 12.27
C GLU A 41 1.09 -13.15 11.72
N HIS A 42 -0.01 -13.89 11.65
CA HIS A 42 -0.08 -15.27 11.16
C HIS A 42 -0.52 -15.39 9.70
N SER A 43 -0.53 -14.27 8.95
CA SER A 43 -0.95 -14.23 7.55
C SER A 43 0.20 -13.84 6.63
N ILE A 44 0.37 -14.62 5.57
CA ILE A 44 1.27 -14.34 4.44
C ILE A 44 0.40 -14.15 3.21
N SER A 45 0.49 -12.99 2.56
CA SER A 45 -0.35 -12.68 1.40
C SER A 45 0.41 -11.81 0.39
N PRO A 46 0.23 -12.02 -0.92
CA PRO A 46 0.80 -11.15 -1.96
C PRO A 46 0.19 -9.75 -1.97
N LYS A 47 -0.91 -9.55 -1.24
CA LYS A 47 -1.59 -8.26 -1.10
C LYS A 47 -1.85 -7.93 0.36
N GLN A 48 -1.94 -6.64 0.63
CA GLN A 48 -2.30 -6.08 1.92
C GLN A 48 -3.45 -5.09 1.75
N LEU A 49 -4.17 -4.73 2.81
CA LEU A 49 -5.28 -3.78 2.72
C LEU A 49 -4.89 -2.47 2.02
N THR A 50 -5.81 -1.91 1.24
CA THR A 50 -5.69 -0.57 0.66
C THR A 50 -6.06 0.48 1.71
N CYS A 51 -5.15 0.71 2.65
CA CYS A 51 -5.30 1.77 3.63
C CYS A 51 -3.98 2.42 4.01
N VAL A 52 -4.03 3.68 4.43
CA VAL A 52 -2.88 4.43 4.91
C VAL A 52 -3.25 5.17 6.19
N LEU A 53 -2.30 5.20 7.12
CA LEU A 53 -2.37 5.98 8.35
C LEU A 53 -1.30 7.07 8.27
N CYS A 54 -1.70 8.30 8.51
CA CYS A 54 -0.81 9.44 8.69
C CYS A 54 -0.93 9.98 10.11
N ASN A 55 0.19 10.49 10.63
CA ASN A 55 0.25 11.09 11.96
C ASN A 55 -0.50 12.45 12.00
N PRO A 56 -0.62 13.09 13.17
CA PRO A 56 -1.28 14.40 13.29
C PRO A 56 -0.67 15.55 12.48
N LYS A 57 0.55 15.39 11.96
CA LYS A 57 1.17 16.35 11.05
C LYS A 57 0.86 16.07 9.57
N GLY A 58 0.07 15.04 9.29
CA GLY A 58 -0.23 14.58 7.93
C GLY A 58 0.89 13.76 7.29
N GLU A 59 1.93 13.39 8.04
CA GLU A 59 3.07 12.62 7.52
C GLU A 59 2.73 11.13 7.48
N PHE A 60 3.23 10.43 6.46
CA PHE A 60 3.04 8.99 6.33
C PHE A 60 3.56 8.24 7.56
N HIS A 61 2.73 7.38 8.14
CA HIS A 61 3.10 6.52 9.25
C HIS A 61 3.15 5.04 8.84
N SER A 62 2.08 4.53 8.23
CA SER A 62 2.00 3.11 7.86
C SER A 62 0.98 2.85 6.76
N PHE A 63 1.14 1.70 6.08
CA PHE A 63 0.24 1.22 5.02
C PHE A 63 -0.33 -0.18 5.33
N GLY A 64 -1.52 -0.47 4.81
CA GLY A 64 -2.23 -1.76 4.85
C GLY A 64 -2.54 -2.31 6.26
N ASN A 65 -2.49 -3.62 6.46
CA ASN A 65 -2.83 -4.30 7.72
C ASN A 65 -2.14 -3.65 8.93
N LYS A 66 -0.88 -3.24 8.79
CA LYS A 66 -0.16 -2.50 9.84
C LYS A 66 -0.80 -1.14 10.16
N ALA A 67 -1.31 -0.42 9.15
CA ALA A 67 -2.04 0.83 9.36
C ALA A 67 -3.38 0.61 10.05
N GLU A 68 -4.14 -0.42 9.66
CA GLU A 68 -5.40 -0.76 10.32
C GLU A 68 -5.19 -1.17 11.78
N TYR A 69 -4.17 -2.01 12.06
CA TYR A 69 -3.77 -2.41 13.40
C TYR A 69 -3.32 -1.22 14.27
N ASN A 70 -2.45 -0.35 13.75
CA ASN A 70 -1.99 0.81 14.51
C ASN A 70 -3.15 1.77 14.81
N TYR A 71 -4.05 1.96 13.83
CA TYR A 71 -5.23 2.80 14.03
C TYR A 71 -6.18 2.20 15.06
N SER A 72 -6.40 0.88 15.07
CA SER A 72 -7.25 0.24 16.09
C SER A 72 -6.68 0.43 17.50
N ARG A 73 -5.36 0.31 17.68
CA ARG A 73 -4.70 0.58 18.97
C ARG A 73 -4.89 2.03 19.43
N LEU A 74 -4.71 2.99 18.53
CA LEU A 74 -5.00 4.40 18.82
C LEU A 74 -6.48 4.63 19.18
N LYS A 75 -7.41 3.84 18.65
CA LYS A 75 -8.82 3.91 19.06
C LYS A 75 -9.05 3.35 20.45
N ASP A 76 -8.42 2.22 20.77
CA ASP A 76 -8.50 1.58 22.09
C ASP A 76 -7.98 2.52 23.19
N ASP A 77 -6.91 3.27 22.89
CA ASP A 77 -6.31 4.26 23.78
C ASP A 77 -6.97 5.67 23.68
N ASN A 78 -7.99 5.83 22.83
CA ASN A 78 -8.70 7.10 22.58
C ASN A 78 -7.84 8.25 22.00
N GLU A 79 -6.67 7.94 21.42
CA GLU A 79 -5.70 8.90 20.86
C GLU A 79 -5.86 9.15 19.35
N HIS A 80 -6.73 8.41 18.68
CA HIS A 80 -6.91 8.43 17.23
C HIS A 80 -7.44 9.74 16.62
N HIS A 81 -8.03 10.64 17.42
CA HIS A 81 -8.82 11.78 16.93
C HIS A 81 -8.07 12.73 15.98
N ASN A 82 -6.77 12.93 16.20
CA ASN A 82 -5.95 13.82 15.37
C ASN A 82 -5.19 13.07 14.28
N TRP A 83 -5.37 11.76 14.16
CA TRP A 83 -4.73 10.94 13.13
C TRP A 83 -5.59 10.86 11.87
N TYR A 84 -4.93 10.74 10.73
CA TYR A 84 -5.62 10.61 9.44
C TYR A 84 -5.56 9.17 8.95
N PHE A 85 -6.68 8.46 9.03
CA PHE A 85 -6.81 7.10 8.53
C PHE A 85 -7.68 7.05 7.29
N PHE A 86 -7.10 6.60 6.17
CA PHE A 86 -7.79 6.47 4.89
C PHE A 86 -7.88 5.00 4.51
N ARG A 87 -9.10 4.45 4.50
CA ARG A 87 -9.38 3.06 4.11
C ARG A 87 -10.13 3.02 2.79
N LYS A 88 -9.77 2.07 1.91
CA LYS A 88 -10.30 1.95 0.54
C LYS A 88 -10.18 3.26 -0.25
N PHE A 89 -9.06 3.97 -0.08
CA PHE A 89 -8.87 5.32 -0.62
C PHE A 89 -8.94 5.38 -2.15
N LYS A 90 -8.77 4.26 -2.87
CA LYS A 90 -9.01 4.19 -4.32
C LYS A 90 -10.39 4.72 -4.72
N ASN A 91 -11.43 4.36 -3.96
CA ASN A 91 -12.79 4.85 -4.23
C ASN A 91 -12.90 6.35 -3.98
N MET A 92 -12.17 6.88 -3.00
CA MET A 92 -12.12 8.32 -2.73
C MET A 92 -11.43 9.09 -3.87
N LEU A 93 -10.43 8.49 -4.51
CA LEU A 93 -9.75 9.07 -5.68
C LEU A 93 -10.65 9.04 -6.92
N LEU A 94 -11.37 7.94 -7.15
CA LEU A 94 -12.28 7.80 -8.30
C LEU A 94 -13.52 8.70 -8.20
N ASN A 95 -14.03 8.91 -6.97
CA ASN A 95 -15.20 9.77 -6.74
C ASN A 95 -14.88 11.26 -6.78
N LYS A 96 -13.60 11.64 -6.84
CA LYS A 96 -13.20 13.00 -7.23
C LYS A 96 -13.22 13.06 -8.76
N GLN A 97 -14.42 13.16 -9.34
CA GLN A 97 -14.54 13.60 -10.73
C GLN A 97 -13.75 14.90 -10.86
N VAL A 98 -12.72 14.86 -11.70
CA VAL A 98 -11.97 16.04 -12.14
C VAL A 98 -13.00 16.99 -12.72
N ILE A 99 -13.21 18.14 -12.09
CA ILE A 99 -13.85 19.27 -12.78
C ILE A 99 -12.87 19.63 -13.89
N GLN A 100 -13.10 19.11 -15.08
CA GLN A 100 -12.45 19.59 -16.30
C GLN A 100 -13.03 20.98 -16.58
N TYR A 101 -12.19 22.01 -16.45
CA TYR A 101 -12.45 23.32 -17.06
C TYR A 101 -12.18 23.24 -18.57
#